data_AF-A0A349BCW6-F1
#
_entry.id   AF-A0A349BCW6-F1
#
_cell.length_a   1.000
_cell.length_b   1.000
_cell.length_c   1.000
_cell.angle_alpha   90.00
_cell.angle_beta   90.00
_cell.angle_gamma   90.00
#
_symmetry.space_group_name_H-M   'P 1'
#
loop_
_entity.id
_entity.type
_entity.pdbx_description
1 polymer ?
#
loop_
_entity_poly.entity_id
_entity_poly.type
_entity_poly.pdbx_seq_one_letter_code
_entity_poly.pdbx_strand_id
1 'polypeptide(L)'
;MSYTIPSVIESTPKGERVSDVFSRLLSERIVFVGTPIDDGVSNVVIAQMLHLAADSTAEMQLYLNSPGGSFSAVMAIYDTM
;
A
#
# COMPACT_ATOMS: atom_id res chain seq x y z
N MET A 1 -10.50 10.55 15.31
CA MET A 1 -11.39 10.67 14.13
C MET A 1 -11.22 9.40 13.32
N SER A 2 -12.24 8.58 13.16
CA SER A 2 -12.19 7.41 12.27
C SER A 2 -12.58 7.88 10.88
N TYR A 3 -11.66 7.79 9.92
CA TYR A 3 -11.96 8.08 8.53
C TYR A 3 -12.65 6.86 7.94
N THR A 4 -13.87 7.03 7.42
CA THR A 4 -14.56 5.97 6.70
C THR A 4 -13.85 5.75 5.37
N ILE A 5 -13.30 4.54 5.18
CA ILE A 5 -12.65 4.17 3.93
C ILE A 5 -13.75 3.92 2.89
N PRO A 6 -13.78 4.66 1.76
CA PRO A 6 -14.79 4.44 0.74
C PRO A 6 -14.60 3.07 0.08
N SER A 7 -15.70 2.48 -0.36
CA SER A 7 -15.69 1.30 -1.23
C SER A 7 -15.81 1.73 -2.68
N VAL A 8 -15.08 1.07 -3.57
CA VAL A 8 -15.07 1.25 -5.01
C VAL A 8 -15.69 0.02 -5.66
N ILE A 9 -16.54 0.22 -6.66
CA ILE A 9 -17.15 -0.86 -7.44
C ILE A 9 -16.48 -0.88 -8.81
N GLU A 10 -15.83 -2.00 -9.13
CA GLU A 10 -15.24 -2.25 -10.44
C GLU A 10 -16.12 -3.20 -11.26
N SER A 11 -16.48 -2.78 -12.46
CA SER A 11 -17.11 -3.67 -13.44
C SER A 11 -16.01 -4.45 -14.17
N THR A 12 -15.90 -5.75 -13.88
CA THR A 12 -15.01 -6.67 -14.60
C THR A 12 -15.82 -7.50 -15.60
N PRO A 13 -15.20 -8.09 -16.64
CA PRO A 13 -15.90 -8.96 -17.59
C PRO A 13 -16.59 -10.18 -16.95
N LYS A 14 -16.24 -10.52 -15.70
CA LYS A 14 -16.81 -11.63 -14.91
C LYS A 14 -17.84 -11.18 -13.86
N GLY A 15 -18.13 -9.88 -13.76
CA GLY A 15 -19.08 -9.30 -12.79
C GLY A 15 -18.54 -8.07 -12.05
N GLU A 16 -19.32 -7.55 -11.11
CA GLU A 16 -18.93 -6.43 -10.25
C GLU A 16 -18.07 -6.92 -9.07
N ARG A 17 -16.91 -6.30 -8.87
CA ARG A 17 -16.04 -6.51 -7.71
C ARG A 17 -16.05 -5.25 -6.85
N VAL A 18 -16.43 -5.40 -5.59
CA VAL A 18 -16.33 -4.34 -4.59
C VAL A 18 -14.99 -4.46 -3.87
N SER A 19 -14.18 -3.41 -3.92
CA SER A 19 -12.89 -3.29 -3.21
C SER A 19 -12.86 -1.99 -2.43
N ASP A 20 -12.05 -1.90 -1.38
CA ASP A 20 -11.78 -0.59 -0.77
C ASP A 20 -10.81 0.22 -1.65
N VAL A 21 -10.76 1.54 -1.42
CA VAL A 21 -9.89 2.45 -2.18
C VAL A 21 -8.40 2.04 -2.11
N PHE A 22 -7.90 1.53 -0.99
CA PHE A 22 -6.49 1.13 -0.89
C PHE A 22 -6.21 -0.13 -1.69
N SER A 23 -7.12 -1.11 -1.69
CA SER A 23 -7.04 -2.29 -2.55
C SER A 23 -7.02 -1.92 -4.05
N ARG A 24 -7.81 -0.90 -4.44
CA ARG A 24 -7.76 -0.36 -5.81
C ARG A 24 -6.40 0.26 -6.12
N LEU A 25 -5.89 1.12 -5.24
CA LEU A 25 -4.58 1.75 -5.40
C LEU A 25 -3.47 0.72 -5.54
N LEU A 26 -3.47 -0.32 -4.71
CA LEU A 26 -2.48 -1.39 -4.78
C LEU A 26 -2.55 -2.13 -6.12
N SER A 27 -3.75 -2.35 -6.67
CA SER A 27 -3.92 -2.96 -8.00
C SER A 27 -3.34 -2.09 -9.13
N GLU A 28 -3.31 -0.77 -8.93
CA GLU A 28 -2.66 0.21 -9.82
C GLU A 28 -1.16 0.42 -9.46
N ARG A 29 -0.59 -0.45 -8.63
CA ARG A 29 0.80 -0.40 -8.15
C ARG A 29 1.13 0.84 -7.30
N ILE A 30 0.14 1.36 -6.59
CA ILE A 30 0.27 2.51 -5.71
C ILE A 30 0.22 2.05 -4.25
N VAL A 31 1.29 2.30 -3.50
CA VAL A 31 1.39 2.03 -2.06
C VAL A 31 1.32 3.37 -1.31
N PHE A 32 0.43 3.47 -0.32
CA PHE A 32 0.23 4.69 0.45
C PHE A 32 0.50 4.46 1.95
N VAL A 33 1.35 5.30 2.53
CA VAL A 33 1.68 5.29 3.96
C VAL A 33 1.21 6.59 4.60
N GLY A 34 0.08 6.53 5.30
CA GLY A 34 -0.57 7.69 5.95
C GLY A 34 -0.47 7.71 7.47
N THR A 35 0.30 6.79 8.06
CA THR A 35 0.36 6.55 9.50
C THR A 35 1.79 6.67 10.03
N PRO A 36 1.99 6.82 11.34
CA PRO A 36 3.31 6.61 11.94
C PRO A 36 3.89 5.25 11.54
N ILE A 37 5.19 5.19 11.32
CA ILE A 37 5.88 3.97 10.85
C ILE A 37 6.43 3.22 12.06
N ASP A 38 5.67 2.22 12.50
CA ASP A 38 6.16 1.20 13.43
C ASP A 38 6.50 -0.10 12.67
N ASP A 39 6.99 -1.10 13.40
CA ASP A 39 7.38 -2.39 12.80
C ASP A 39 6.20 -3.11 12.13
N GLY A 40 4.97 -2.90 12.63
CA GLY A 40 3.76 -3.49 12.04
C GLY A 40 3.43 -2.87 10.69
N VAL A 41 3.41 -1.54 10.62
CA VAL A 41 3.20 -0.78 9.38
C VAL A 41 4.31 -1.11 8.37
N SER A 42 5.57 -1.15 8.80
CA SER A 42 6.70 -1.49 7.94
C SER A 42 6.56 -2.87 7.31
N ASN A 43 6.21 -3.89 8.10
CA ASN A 43 5.99 -5.24 7.58
C ASN A 43 4.88 -5.30 6.53
N VAL A 44 3.78 -4.55 6.72
CA VAL A 44 2.68 -4.49 5.73
C VAL A 44 3.13 -3.81 4.44
N VAL A 45 3.86 -2.70 4.53
CA VAL A 45 4.36 -1.97 3.36
C VAL A 45 5.36 -2.83 2.58
N ILE A 46 6.29 -3.50 3.27
CA ILE A 46 7.25 -4.45 2.68
C ILE A 46 6.51 -5.59 1.96
N ALA A 47 5.49 -6.18 2.59
CA ALA A 47 4.69 -7.24 1.97
C ALA A 47 3.99 -6.77 0.69
N GLN A 48 3.46 -5.54 0.67
CA GLN A 48 2.85 -4.93 -0.52
C GLN A 48 3.88 -4.71 -1.64
N MET A 49 5.06 -4.18 -1.32
CA MET A 49 6.14 -3.97 -2.29
C MET A 49 6.60 -5.29 -2.92
N LEU A 50 6.85 -6.33 -2.11
CA LEU A 50 7.23 -7.64 -2.60
C LEU A 50 6.14 -8.30 -3.45
N HIS A 51 4.87 -8.12 -3.08
CA HIS A 51 3.74 -8.59 -3.89
C HIS A 51 3.73 -7.95 -5.28
N LEU A 52 3.90 -6.62 -5.35
CA LEU A 52 3.92 -5.88 -6.62
C LEU A 52 5.15 -6.21 -7.47
N ALA A 53 6.31 -6.41 -6.85
CA ALA A 53 7.56 -6.78 -7.51
C ALA A 53 7.51 -8.20 -8.11
N ALA A 54 6.83 -9.13 -7.43
CA ALA A 54 6.65 -10.50 -7.92
C ALA A 54 5.72 -10.57 -9.15
N ASP A 55 4.71 -9.69 -9.23
CA ASP A 55 3.75 -9.65 -10.33
C ASP A 55 4.31 -8.97 -11.60
N SER A 56 5.16 -7.95 -11.44
CA SER A 56 5.75 -7.21 -12.56
C SER A 56 6.97 -6.39 -12.16
N THR A 57 7.91 -6.21 -13.08
CA THR A 57 9.06 -5.31 -12.96
C THR A 57 8.72 -3.84 -13.28
N ALA A 58 7.44 -3.52 -13.53
CA ALA A 58 7.01 -2.15 -13.75
C ALA A 58 7.23 -1.28 -12.49
N GLU A 59 7.36 0.02 -12.69
CA GLU A 59 7.54 0.95 -11.58
C GLU A 59 6.35 0.90 -10.61
N MET A 60 6.63 1.01 -9.30
CA MET A 60 5.63 1.16 -8.25
C MET A 60 5.72 2.57 -7.68
N GLN A 61 4.59 3.13 -7.25
CA GLN A 61 4.54 4.47 -6.69
C GLN A 61 4.32 4.41 -5.18
N LEU A 62 5.26 4.94 -4.41
CA LEU A 62 5.15 5.07 -2.97
C LEU A 62 4.78 6.51 -2.60
N TYR A 63 3.59 6.69 -2.01
CA TYR A 63 3.15 7.96 -1.46
C TYR A 63 3.29 7.95 0.06
N LEU A 64 4.08 8.87 0.59
CA LEU A 64 4.40 8.94 2.01
C LEU A 64 3.83 10.23 2.63
N ASN A 65 2.90 10.06 3.56
CA ASN A 65 2.36 11.12 4.41
C ASN A 65 2.39 10.62 5.86
N SER A 66 3.60 10.56 6.43
CA SER A 66 3.83 10.04 7.77
C SER A 66 4.59 11.07 8.61
N PRO A 67 4.27 11.20 9.92
CA PRO A 67 5.10 11.96 10.85
C PRO A 67 6.46 11.27 11.14
N GLY A 68 6.73 10.12 10.50
CA GLY A 68 7.89 9.27 10.77
C GLY A 68 7.58 8.18 11.78
N GLY A 69 8.61 7.63 12.41
CA GLY A 69 8.46 6.57 13.40
C GLY A 69 9.79 5.90 13.75
N SER A 70 9.77 4.58 13.92
CA SER A 70 10.97 3.81 14.24
C SER A 70 11.97 3.87 13.09
N PHE A 71 13.22 4.22 13.40
CA PHE A 71 14.29 4.30 12.41
C PHE A 71 14.53 2.94 11.73
N SER A 72 14.49 1.83 12.49
CA SER A 72 14.64 0.49 11.92
C SER A 72 13.51 0.15 10.96
N ALA A 73 12.27 0.52 11.30
CA ALA A 73 11.10 0.26 10.49
C ALA A 73 11.14 1.05 9.17
N VAL A 74 11.59 2.31 9.21
CA VAL A 74 11.79 3.15 8.02
C VAL A 74 12.94 2.61 7.16
N MET A 75 14.07 2.22 7.76
CA MET A 75 15.19 1.61 7.05
C MET A 75 14.79 0.31 6.36
N ALA A 76 13.99 -0.54 7.00
CA ALA A 76 13.51 -1.78 6.38
C ALA A 76 12.66 -1.53 5.13
N ILE A 77 11.83 -0.47 5.13
CA ILE A 77 11.08 -0.05 3.93
C ILE A 77 12.07 0.44 2.87
N TYR A 78 13.03 1.29 3.24
CA TYR A 78 14.02 1.86 2.33
C TYR A 78 14.86 0.78 1.63
N ASP A 79 15.33 -0.24 2.35
CA ASP A 79 16.12 -1.34 1.79
C ASP A 79 15.32 -2.24 0.84
N THR A 80 13.97 -2.19 0.90
CA THR A 80 13.10 -3.00 0.05
C THR A 80 12.68 -2.29 -1.25
N MET A 81 12.73 -0.95 -1.27
CA MET A 81 12.36 -0.13 -2.44
C MET A 81 13.30 -0.34 -3.63
#